data_AF-A0A1G9ZWM6-F1
#
_entry.id   AF-A0A1G9ZWM6-F1
#
_cell.length_a   1.000
_cell.length_b   1.000
_cell.length_c   1.000
_cell.angle_alpha   90.00
_cell.angle_beta   90.00
_cell.angle_gamma   90.00
#
_symmetry.space_group_name_H-M   'P 1'
#
loop_
_entity.id
_entity.type
_entity.pdbx_description
1 polymer ?
#
loop_
_entity_poly.entity_id
_entity_poly.type
_entity_poly.pdbx_seq_one_letter_code
_entity_poly.pdbx_strand_id
1 'polypeptide(L)'
;MRVPHLVLAVCVVALAAFLAIQAVFVLPFMIRNGNQGAVAGAATGQATFDIAKIPPLAREMAPIITSFVATDCPELNPLRVIAEVQAESGWRPTAWSNDSNGGAAGLLQINQANWKNLGGQAWTSVPPPSGADIFDPAIHLRLGLKFLCGNLRGMTAHIKQTGKALDPHDAMSVCHIAGCGRVLLSRTGIPQSGEAGCGDTCVSLIRRYLDNIRKYEREWAAAEASPSGDGGPVPGGADLAGLPAPVPYAGPPTGCVVDDPTTAGCLTAATAHALQQIRSAFGPQIASVTCYGARPETPFSDHPTGKACDLFPDRFGVFPAGERLAAGWRMASWTRAYAGPLKIRYIIWQGRYWDPTTGDQGGWGEKYTGAGVYDVTNPTGGHYDHLHISFTA
;
A
#
# COMPACT_ATOMS: atom_id res chain seq x y z
N MET A 1 -57.55 63.11 -39.07
CA MET A 1 -56.65 64.21 -38.65
C MET A 1 -55.66 63.67 -37.63
N ARG A 2 -54.34 63.79 -37.92
CA ARG A 2 -53.15 63.79 -37.02
C ARG A 2 -52.97 62.57 -36.06
N VAL A 3 -52.02 61.62 -36.21
CA VAL A 3 -50.50 61.65 -36.17
C VAL A 3 -49.96 61.66 -34.69
N PRO A 4 -48.86 60.95 -34.30
CA PRO A 4 -48.86 59.57 -33.78
C PRO A 4 -47.91 59.37 -32.55
N HIS A 5 -47.61 58.10 -32.23
CA HIS A 5 -46.38 57.54 -31.61
C HIS A 5 -46.25 57.37 -30.10
N LEU A 6 -45.61 56.23 -29.80
CA LEU A 6 -44.83 55.85 -28.62
C LEU A 6 -45.62 55.47 -27.37
N VAL A 7 -45.58 54.18 -27.01
CA VAL A 7 -44.98 53.66 -25.76
C VAL A 7 -44.94 52.11 -25.83
N LEU A 8 -43.73 51.56 -25.64
CA LEU A 8 -43.35 50.18 -25.25
C LEU A 8 -43.85 49.02 -26.15
N ALA A 9 -43.06 48.35 -26.99
CA ALA A 9 -41.70 47.82 -26.88
C ALA A 9 -41.49 46.84 -25.71
N VAL A 10 -41.44 45.55 -26.08
CA VAL A 10 -40.61 44.48 -25.52
C VAL A 10 -41.03 43.93 -24.15
N CYS A 11 -41.75 42.79 -24.16
CA CYS A 11 -41.45 41.69 -23.22
C CYS A 11 -42.20 40.34 -23.43
N VAL A 12 -43.06 40.13 -24.44
CA VAL A 12 -43.88 38.89 -24.49
C VAL A 12 -43.82 38.13 -25.83
N VAL A 13 -42.72 38.22 -26.58
CA VAL A 13 -42.51 37.40 -27.78
C VAL A 13 -41.18 36.67 -27.70
N ALA A 14 -41.12 35.65 -26.84
CA ALA A 14 -40.11 34.60 -26.86
C ALA A 14 -40.64 33.29 -26.22
N LEU A 15 -41.94 33.01 -26.37
CA LEU A 15 -42.59 31.82 -25.83
C LEU A 15 -43.61 31.25 -26.83
N ALA A 16 -43.20 31.09 -28.10
CA ALA A 16 -44.07 30.52 -29.13
C ALA A 16 -43.32 29.89 -30.32
N ALA A 17 -42.15 29.30 -30.09
CA ALA A 17 -41.49 28.48 -31.10
C ALA A 17 -40.63 27.41 -30.39
N PHE A 18 -41.21 26.23 -30.15
CA PHE A 18 -40.58 24.90 -30.00
C PHE A 18 -41.50 23.92 -29.24
N LEU A 19 -42.78 23.83 -29.64
CA LEU A 19 -43.71 22.80 -29.16
C LEU A 19 -44.48 22.25 -30.37
N ALA A 20 -43.78 21.43 -31.15
CA ALA A 20 -44.36 20.55 -32.15
C ALA A 20 -43.36 19.41 -32.42
N ILE A 21 -43.90 18.20 -32.59
CA ILE A 21 -43.26 16.91 -32.93
C ILE A 21 -42.85 16.10 -31.69
N GLN A 22 -43.36 14.90 -31.38
CA GLN A 22 -44.39 14.00 -31.92
C GLN A 22 -44.80 13.06 -30.76
N ALA A 23 -46.07 12.69 -30.69
CA ALA A 23 -46.57 11.54 -29.93
C ALA A 23 -46.77 10.35 -30.89
N VAL A 24 -46.96 9.15 -30.32
CA VAL A 24 -47.37 7.87 -30.95
C VAL A 24 -46.23 6.90 -31.28
N PHE A 25 -46.02 5.88 -30.43
CA PHE A 25 -46.31 4.45 -30.70
C PHE A 25 -45.95 3.59 -29.47
N VAL A 26 -46.84 2.66 -29.13
CA VAL A 26 -46.77 1.78 -27.95
C VAL A 26 -46.77 0.31 -28.41
N LEU A 27 -45.93 -0.50 -27.74
CA LEU A 27 -45.89 -1.98 -27.60
C LEU A 27 -44.99 -2.82 -28.57
N PRO A 28 -44.57 -4.07 -28.19
CA PRO A 28 -43.27 -4.37 -27.59
C PRO A 28 -42.43 -5.37 -28.43
N PHE A 29 -41.10 -5.35 -28.30
CA PHE A 29 -40.25 -6.40 -28.87
C PHE A 29 -39.12 -6.76 -27.91
N MET A 30 -39.02 -8.06 -27.59
CA MET A 30 -37.96 -8.63 -26.78
C MET A 30 -36.67 -8.87 -27.59
N ILE A 31 -35.55 -8.89 -26.86
CA ILE A 31 -34.22 -9.47 -27.15
C ILE A 31 -33.36 -8.75 -28.20
N ARG A 32 -32.25 -8.09 -27.78
CA ARG A 32 -30.85 -8.60 -27.81
C ARG A 32 -29.83 -7.46 -27.60
N ASN A 33 -28.86 -7.70 -26.69
CA ASN A 33 -27.52 -7.12 -26.53
C ASN A 33 -27.20 -5.69 -27.01
N GLY A 34 -26.70 -4.86 -26.08
CA GLY A 34 -26.02 -3.61 -26.43
C GLY A 34 -25.55 -2.85 -25.21
N ASN A 35 -24.36 -3.20 -24.74
CA ASN A 35 -23.64 -2.61 -23.61
C ASN A 35 -23.26 -1.14 -23.93
N GLN A 36 -23.84 -0.15 -23.25
CA GLN A 36 -23.25 1.19 -23.11
C GLN A 36 -23.65 1.86 -21.79
N GLY A 37 -22.64 2.31 -21.04
CA GLY A 37 -22.72 3.59 -20.33
C GLY A 37 -23.16 3.54 -18.88
N ALA A 38 -22.50 2.74 -18.04
CA ALA A 38 -22.40 3.07 -16.62
C ALA A 38 -20.97 3.55 -16.34
N VAL A 39 -20.80 4.85 -16.15
CA VAL A 39 -19.65 5.41 -15.44
C VAL A 39 -19.80 4.93 -14.00
N ALA A 40 -19.24 3.76 -13.70
CA ALA A 40 -19.22 3.20 -12.36
C ALA A 40 -18.15 3.96 -11.57
N GLY A 41 -18.59 4.89 -10.74
CA GLY A 41 -17.77 5.39 -9.64
C GLY A 41 -17.31 4.18 -8.82
N ALA A 42 -15.99 4.07 -8.62
CA ALA A 42 -15.41 3.04 -7.78
C ALA A 42 -16.03 3.13 -6.38
N ALA A 43 -16.76 2.09 -5.98
CA ALA A 43 -17.26 1.97 -4.63
C ALA A 43 -16.08 1.71 -3.69
N THR A 44 -15.65 2.77 -3.00
CA THR A 44 -14.77 2.72 -1.84
C THR A 44 -15.45 1.97 -0.70
N GLY A 45 -14.81 0.89 -0.21
CA GLY A 45 -15.25 0.19 1.01
C GLY A 45 -15.32 -1.34 0.90
N GLN A 46 -14.32 -2.00 0.32
CA GLN A 46 -14.10 -3.41 0.63
C GLN A 46 -13.44 -3.50 2.01
N ALA A 47 -13.95 -4.39 2.87
CA ALA A 47 -13.35 -4.64 4.17
C ALA A 47 -11.88 -5.05 3.97
N THR A 48 -10.95 -4.24 4.47
CA THR A 48 -9.52 -4.52 4.38
C THR A 48 -9.09 -5.66 5.33
N PHE A 49 -10.00 -6.15 6.17
CA PHE A 49 -9.75 -7.11 7.24
C PHE A 49 -10.78 -8.26 7.26
N ASP A 50 -10.33 -9.44 7.66
CA ASP A 50 -11.17 -10.61 7.90
C ASP A 50 -11.84 -10.45 9.27
N ILE A 51 -13.15 -10.22 9.27
CA ILE A 51 -13.94 -10.06 10.49
C ILE A 51 -13.80 -11.24 11.44
N ALA A 52 -13.54 -12.46 10.95
CA ALA A 52 -13.39 -13.65 11.80
C ALA A 52 -12.04 -13.70 12.54
N LYS A 53 -11.03 -12.97 12.06
CA LYS A 53 -9.68 -13.00 12.63
C LYS A 53 -9.43 -11.92 13.68
N ILE A 54 -10.26 -10.88 13.72
CA ILE A 54 -10.09 -9.77 14.67
C ILE A 54 -10.76 -10.07 16.03
N PRO A 55 -10.31 -9.41 17.12
CA PRO A 55 -10.87 -9.61 18.46
C PRO A 55 -12.40 -9.37 18.55
N PRO A 56 -13.10 -9.98 19.52
CA PRO A 56 -14.56 -9.85 19.65
C PRO A 56 -15.07 -8.41 19.69
N LEU A 57 -14.46 -7.56 20.54
CA LEU A 57 -14.84 -6.15 20.62
C LEU A 57 -14.52 -5.39 19.33
N ALA A 58 -13.44 -5.78 18.62
CA ALA A 58 -13.12 -5.21 17.32
C ALA A 58 -14.21 -5.46 16.29
N ARG A 59 -14.80 -6.67 16.29
CA ARG A 59 -15.94 -7.01 15.42
C ARG A 59 -17.17 -6.15 15.74
N GLU A 60 -17.46 -5.97 17.03
CA GLU A 60 -18.60 -5.17 17.47
C GLU A 60 -18.44 -3.70 17.03
N MET A 61 -17.22 -3.17 17.10
CA MET A 61 -16.92 -1.79 16.76
C MET A 61 -16.62 -1.55 15.28
N ALA A 62 -16.41 -2.60 14.48
CA ALA A 62 -16.08 -2.51 13.06
C ALA A 62 -17.02 -1.59 12.26
N PRO A 63 -18.37 -1.60 12.45
CA PRO A 63 -19.26 -0.69 11.75
C PRO A 63 -19.00 0.80 12.03
N ILE A 64 -18.57 1.16 13.25
CA ILE A 64 -18.21 2.55 13.59
C ILE A 64 -16.97 2.98 12.79
N ILE A 65 -15.97 2.10 12.73
CA ILE A 65 -14.71 2.35 12.03
C ILE A 65 -14.96 2.45 10.52
N THR A 66 -15.64 1.47 9.92
CA THR A 66 -15.87 1.44 8.47
C THR A 66 -16.79 2.57 8.02
N SER A 67 -17.83 2.91 8.81
CA SER A 67 -18.69 4.06 8.53
C SER A 67 -17.88 5.35 8.53
N PHE A 68 -17.08 5.62 9.57
CA PHE A 68 -16.29 6.85 9.67
C PHE A 68 -15.27 6.97 8.53
N VAL A 69 -14.60 5.87 8.17
CA VAL A 69 -13.68 5.86 7.02
C VAL A 69 -14.44 6.21 5.73
N ALA A 70 -15.59 5.59 5.48
CA ALA A 70 -16.37 5.83 4.27
C ALA A 70 -16.90 7.29 4.17
N THR A 71 -17.23 7.93 5.30
CA THR A 71 -17.88 9.25 5.31
C THR A 71 -16.94 10.41 5.57
N ASP A 72 -15.99 10.25 6.48
CA ASP A 72 -15.21 11.37 7.06
C ASP A 72 -13.72 11.29 6.74
N CYS A 73 -13.19 10.08 6.52
CA CYS A 73 -11.75 9.85 6.31
C CYS A 73 -11.45 8.69 5.35
N PRO A 74 -11.78 8.82 4.04
CA PRO A 74 -11.59 7.74 3.07
C PRO A 74 -10.12 7.33 2.86
N GLU A 75 -9.17 8.17 3.26
CA GLU A 75 -7.74 7.85 3.25
C GLU A 75 -7.28 6.93 4.39
N LEU A 76 -8.10 6.77 5.45
CA LEU A 76 -7.75 5.95 6.61
C LEU A 76 -8.09 4.48 6.35
N ASN A 77 -7.14 3.57 6.59
CA ASN A 77 -7.37 2.15 6.41
C ASN A 77 -8.07 1.56 7.66
N PRO A 78 -9.26 0.93 7.54
CA PRO A 78 -9.95 0.30 8.68
C PRO A 78 -9.11 -0.75 9.41
N LEU A 79 -8.34 -1.57 8.68
CA LEU A 79 -7.46 -2.58 9.26
C LEU A 79 -6.34 -1.94 10.09
N ARG A 80 -5.76 -0.82 9.62
CA ARG A 80 -4.76 -0.05 10.37
C ARG A 80 -5.30 0.40 11.70
N VAL A 81 -6.53 0.95 11.73
CA VAL A 81 -7.18 1.36 12.99
C VAL A 81 -7.33 0.17 13.94
N ILE A 82 -7.77 -0.98 13.43
CA ILE A 82 -7.98 -2.17 14.27
C ILE A 82 -6.67 -2.70 14.86
N ALA A 83 -5.60 -2.67 14.07
CA ALA A 83 -4.25 -3.06 14.48
C ALA A 83 -3.63 -2.06 15.48
N GLU A 84 -3.85 -0.77 15.28
CA GLU A 84 -3.44 0.32 16.18
C GLU A 84 -4.12 0.16 17.56
N VAL A 85 -5.44 -0.02 17.61
CA VAL A 85 -6.17 -0.29 18.87
C VAL A 85 -5.66 -1.55 19.58
N GLN A 86 -5.32 -2.59 18.81
CA GLN A 86 -4.74 -3.81 19.37
C GLN A 86 -3.35 -3.53 19.99
N ALA A 87 -2.50 -2.77 19.31
CA ALA A 87 -1.18 -2.44 19.79
C ALA A 87 -1.22 -1.54 21.04
N GLU A 88 -2.20 -0.64 21.13
CA GLU A 88 -2.37 0.31 22.24
C GLU A 88 -2.97 -0.33 23.49
N SER A 89 -4.07 -1.07 23.35
CA SER A 89 -4.85 -1.55 24.51
C SER A 89 -5.12 -3.05 24.50
N GLY A 90 -4.78 -3.76 23.42
CA GLY A 90 -5.22 -5.14 23.21
C GLY A 90 -6.74 -5.27 23.16
N TRP A 91 -7.44 -4.23 22.67
CA TRP A 91 -8.90 -4.13 22.69
C TRP A 91 -9.50 -4.20 24.11
N ARG A 92 -8.81 -3.64 25.11
CA ARG A 92 -9.32 -3.50 26.49
C ARG A 92 -9.85 -2.07 26.71
N PRO A 93 -11.18 -1.84 26.80
CA PRO A 93 -11.75 -0.49 26.93
C PRO A 93 -11.29 0.26 28.18
N THR A 94 -11.00 -0.46 29.26
CA THR A 94 -10.55 0.12 30.54
C THR A 94 -9.03 0.15 30.68
N ALA A 95 -8.29 -0.02 29.58
CA ALA A 95 -6.84 0.10 29.59
C ALA A 95 -6.41 1.48 30.08
N TRP A 96 -5.45 1.48 31.00
CA TRP A 96 -4.88 2.68 31.58
C TRP A 96 -3.37 2.52 31.71
N SER A 97 -2.64 3.54 31.30
CA SER A 97 -1.21 3.67 31.53
C SER A 97 -0.92 4.97 32.26
N ASN A 98 0.00 4.90 33.22
CA ASN A 98 0.51 6.09 33.89
C ASN A 98 1.75 6.58 33.13
N ASP A 99 1.71 7.81 32.64
CA ASP A 99 2.78 8.40 31.84
C ASP A 99 3.05 9.86 32.25
N SER A 100 4.04 10.48 31.62
CA SER A 100 4.46 11.86 31.91
C SER A 100 3.40 12.92 31.58
N ASN A 101 2.32 12.57 30.87
CA ASN A 101 1.27 13.48 30.44
C ASN A 101 0.01 13.41 31.32
N GLY A 102 0.12 12.77 32.49
CA GLY A 102 -1.02 12.53 33.39
C GLY A 102 -1.78 11.25 33.06
N GLY A 103 -1.21 10.40 32.18
CA GLY A 103 -1.70 9.08 31.80
C GLY A 103 -2.60 9.07 30.57
N ALA A 104 -2.74 7.86 30.02
CA ALA A 104 -3.44 7.56 28.79
C ALA A 104 -4.46 6.44 29.02
N ALA A 105 -5.66 6.61 28.46
CA ALA A 105 -6.80 5.73 28.75
C ALA A 105 -7.51 5.26 27.48
N GLY A 106 -8.20 4.12 27.60
CA GLY A 106 -9.12 3.64 26.58
C GLY A 106 -8.42 2.94 25.41
N LEU A 107 -9.19 2.70 24.35
CA LEU A 107 -8.80 1.83 23.24
C LEU A 107 -7.56 2.31 22.48
N LEU A 108 -7.43 3.63 22.30
CA LEU A 108 -6.31 4.30 21.62
C LEU A 108 -5.39 5.03 22.60
N GLN A 109 -5.44 4.69 23.91
CA GLN A 109 -4.55 5.27 24.93
C GLN A 109 -4.39 6.81 24.81
N ILE A 110 -5.53 7.52 24.81
CA ILE A 110 -5.55 8.98 24.63
C ILE A 110 -5.44 9.67 25.99
N ASN A 111 -4.58 10.70 26.08
CA ASN A 111 -4.45 11.53 27.30
C ASN A 111 -5.64 12.51 27.47
N GLN A 112 -5.81 13.07 28.68
CA GLN A 112 -6.95 13.92 29.01
C GLN A 112 -7.04 15.18 28.15
N ALA A 113 -5.90 15.79 27.86
CA ALA A 113 -5.85 17.03 27.10
C ALA A 113 -6.37 16.81 25.67
N ASN A 114 -5.89 15.76 25.00
CA ASN A 114 -6.35 15.38 23.68
C ASN A 114 -7.80 14.92 23.70
N TRP A 115 -8.21 14.15 24.71
CA TRP A 115 -9.60 13.70 24.86
C TRP A 115 -10.59 14.87 24.93
N LYS A 116 -10.27 15.89 25.73
CA LYS A 116 -11.06 17.14 25.82
C LYS A 116 -11.12 17.88 24.49
N ASN A 117 -9.99 17.99 23.78
CA ASN A 117 -9.93 18.68 22.50
C ASN A 117 -10.79 18.00 21.42
N LEU A 118 -10.99 16.68 21.54
CA LEU A 118 -11.88 15.91 20.67
C LEU A 118 -13.37 16.04 21.05
N GLY A 119 -13.68 16.69 22.19
CA GLY A 119 -15.04 16.88 22.71
C GLY A 119 -15.43 15.89 23.81
N GLY A 120 -14.48 15.09 24.31
CA GLY A 120 -14.69 14.18 25.43
C GLY A 120 -14.70 14.89 26.79
N GLN A 121 -15.26 14.24 27.81
CA GLN A 121 -15.34 14.78 29.16
C GLN A 121 -14.01 14.63 29.90
N ALA A 122 -13.65 15.67 30.67
CA ALA A 122 -12.52 15.58 31.59
C ALA A 122 -12.82 14.53 32.67
N TRP A 123 -11.92 13.58 32.89
CA TRP A 123 -12.06 12.65 34.01
C TRP A 123 -11.76 13.33 35.34
N THR A 124 -12.38 12.81 36.41
CA THR A 124 -12.37 13.43 37.76
C THR A 124 -11.37 12.81 38.73
N SER A 125 -10.74 11.68 38.35
CA SER A 125 -9.74 10.97 39.15
C SER A 125 -8.67 10.36 38.25
N VAL A 126 -7.52 10.00 38.83
CA VAL A 126 -6.46 9.25 38.15
C VAL A 126 -6.23 7.93 38.91
N PRO A 127 -6.47 6.75 38.29
CA PRO A 127 -7.00 6.56 36.93
C PRO A 127 -8.45 7.09 36.76
N PRO A 128 -8.93 7.25 35.51
CA PRO A 128 -10.30 7.68 35.24
C PRO A 128 -11.32 6.78 35.95
N PRO A 129 -12.47 7.30 36.40
CA PRO A 129 -13.50 6.48 37.00
C PRO A 129 -14.07 5.50 35.96
N SER A 130 -14.56 4.34 36.41
CA SER A 130 -15.03 3.27 35.50
C SER A 130 -16.17 3.68 34.57
N GLY A 131 -16.96 4.70 34.94
CA GLY A 131 -18.02 5.28 34.12
C GLY A 131 -17.61 6.48 33.26
N ALA A 132 -16.31 6.78 33.16
CA ALA A 132 -15.81 7.84 32.29
C ALA A 132 -16.08 7.51 30.82
N ASP A 133 -16.47 8.51 30.03
CA ASP A 133 -16.79 8.35 28.61
C ASP A 133 -15.60 7.84 27.78
N ILE A 134 -14.37 8.10 28.22
CA ILE A 134 -13.15 7.58 27.58
C ILE A 134 -13.03 6.05 27.64
N PHE A 135 -13.73 5.37 28.56
CA PHE A 135 -13.77 3.91 28.64
C PHE A 135 -14.96 3.29 27.91
N ASP A 136 -15.91 4.09 27.41
CA ASP A 136 -16.93 3.59 26.49
C ASP A 136 -16.31 3.37 25.10
N PRO A 137 -16.30 2.14 24.57
CA PRO A 137 -15.58 1.83 23.34
C PRO A 137 -16.15 2.55 22.11
N ALA A 138 -17.46 2.79 22.06
CA ALA A 138 -18.11 3.45 20.94
C ALA A 138 -17.87 4.97 20.97
N ILE A 139 -17.94 5.59 22.15
CA ILE A 139 -17.56 7.01 22.33
C ILE A 139 -16.07 7.18 22.03
N HIS A 140 -15.21 6.30 22.58
CA HIS A 140 -13.77 6.30 22.35
C HIS A 140 -13.43 6.30 20.86
N LEU A 141 -14.01 5.38 20.08
CA LEU A 141 -13.72 5.31 18.64
C LEU A 141 -14.28 6.50 17.86
N ARG A 142 -15.50 6.98 18.16
CA ARG A 142 -16.05 8.16 17.45
C ARG A 142 -15.18 9.41 17.59
N LEU A 143 -14.52 9.59 18.74
CA LEU A 143 -13.63 10.71 18.98
C LEU A 143 -12.19 10.42 18.54
N GLY A 144 -11.66 9.25 18.87
CA GLY A 144 -10.30 8.85 18.53
C GLY A 144 -10.05 8.68 17.03
N LEU A 145 -11.06 8.27 16.24
CA LEU A 145 -10.94 8.21 14.78
C LEU A 145 -10.70 9.59 14.14
N LYS A 146 -11.28 10.65 14.71
CA LYS A 146 -11.00 12.04 14.28
C LYS A 146 -9.56 12.43 14.57
N PHE A 147 -9.03 11.98 15.71
CA PHE A 147 -7.63 12.20 16.07
C PHE A 147 -6.68 11.51 15.10
N LEU A 148 -6.89 10.22 14.82
CA LEU A 148 -6.10 9.47 13.85
C LEU A 148 -6.18 10.09 12.45
N CYS A 149 -7.38 10.45 11.99
CA CYS A 149 -7.56 11.10 10.69
C CYS A 149 -6.84 12.46 10.59
N GLY A 150 -6.90 13.28 11.66
CA GLY A 150 -6.17 14.55 11.72
C GLY A 150 -4.66 14.36 11.62
N ASN A 151 -4.13 13.37 12.34
CA ASN A 151 -2.72 12.99 12.26
C ASN A 151 -2.35 12.50 10.86
N LEU A 152 -3.16 11.62 10.26
CA LEU A 152 -2.94 11.10 8.91
C LEU A 152 -2.88 12.21 7.86
N ARG A 153 -3.84 13.13 7.87
CA ARG A 153 -3.87 14.28 6.94
C ARG A 153 -2.66 15.19 7.14
N GLY A 154 -2.33 15.50 8.39
CA GLY A 154 -1.18 16.34 8.74
C GLY A 154 0.15 15.71 8.30
N MET A 155 0.33 14.41 8.56
CA MET A 155 1.56 13.70 8.19
C MET A 155 1.66 13.47 6.69
N THR A 156 0.55 13.13 6.01
CA THR A 156 0.49 13.05 4.54
C THR A 156 0.95 14.37 3.90
N ALA A 157 0.43 15.50 4.38
CA ALA A 157 0.81 16.81 3.88
C ALA A 157 2.30 17.09 4.10
N HIS A 158 2.81 16.81 5.30
CA HIS A 158 4.23 17.01 5.63
C HIS A 158 5.17 16.12 4.82
N ILE A 159 4.86 14.83 4.67
CA ILE A 159 5.63 13.88 3.86
C ILE A 159 5.73 14.38 2.42
N LYS A 160 4.59 14.77 1.82
CA LYS A 160 4.55 15.33 0.47
C LYS A 160 5.41 16.58 0.33
N GLN A 161 5.41 17.45 1.34
CA GLN A 161 6.16 18.71 1.33
C GLN A 161 7.68 18.50 1.47
N THR A 162 8.10 17.46 2.19
CA THR A 162 9.50 17.23 2.55
C THR A 162 10.16 16.11 1.76
N GLY A 163 9.39 15.30 1.01
CA GLY A 163 9.90 14.15 0.27
C GLY A 163 10.40 13.01 1.16
N LYS A 164 9.94 12.92 2.41
CA LYS A 164 10.30 11.81 3.32
C LYS A 164 9.79 10.49 2.75
N ALA A 165 10.66 9.48 2.67
CA ALA A 165 10.29 8.14 2.27
C ALA A 165 9.68 7.37 3.46
N LEU A 166 8.46 7.74 3.85
CA LEU A 166 7.68 7.08 4.91
C LEU A 166 6.23 6.95 4.48
N ASP A 167 5.63 5.79 4.77
CA ASP A 167 4.21 5.56 4.59
C ASP A 167 3.38 6.51 5.49
N PRO A 168 2.35 7.20 4.96
CA PRO A 168 1.55 8.14 5.76
C PRO A 168 0.83 7.52 6.96
N HIS A 169 0.42 6.24 6.90
CA HIS A 169 -0.20 5.56 8.04
C HIS A 169 0.85 5.21 9.10
N ASP A 170 2.07 4.82 8.71
CA ASP A 170 3.17 4.67 9.67
C ASP A 170 3.53 6.01 10.33
N ALA A 171 3.53 7.12 9.58
CA ALA A 171 3.76 8.45 10.15
C ALA A 171 2.63 8.88 11.10
N MET A 172 1.38 8.57 10.78
CA MET A 172 0.23 8.75 11.67
C MET A 172 0.44 7.99 12.99
N SER A 173 0.82 6.70 12.91
CA SER A 173 1.06 5.85 14.08
C SER A 173 2.26 6.34 14.91
N VAL A 174 3.34 6.82 14.27
CA VAL A 174 4.47 7.47 15.00
C VAL A 174 4.01 8.75 15.70
N CYS A 175 3.21 9.58 15.03
CA CYS A 175 2.65 10.78 15.65
C CYS A 175 1.74 10.42 16.84
N HIS A 176 0.98 9.34 16.75
CA HIS A 176 0.11 8.86 17.83
C HIS A 176 0.92 8.44 19.06
N ILE A 177 1.87 7.50 18.89
CA ILE A 177 2.59 6.90 20.03
C ILE A 177 3.66 7.81 20.65
N ALA A 178 4.33 8.65 19.84
CA ALA A 178 5.51 9.40 20.28
C ALA A 178 5.38 10.92 20.06
N GLY A 179 4.25 11.37 19.52
CA GLY A 179 4.01 12.76 19.14
C GLY A 179 4.57 13.11 17.77
N CYS A 180 3.81 13.91 17.02
CA CYS A 180 4.13 14.32 15.65
C CYS A 180 5.54 14.88 15.46
N GLY A 181 6.13 15.53 16.47
CA GLY A 181 7.51 16.04 16.42
C GLY A 181 8.54 14.98 16.02
N ARG A 182 8.30 13.69 16.32
CA ARG A 182 9.20 12.58 15.93
C ARG A 182 9.21 12.34 14.43
N VAL A 183 8.09 12.59 13.76
CA VAL A 183 8.01 12.56 12.30
C VAL A 183 8.59 13.84 11.71
N LEU A 184 8.16 14.99 12.23
CA LEU A 184 8.48 16.30 11.67
C LEU A 184 9.98 16.61 11.69
N LEU A 185 10.66 16.23 12.78
CA LEU A 185 12.05 16.61 13.05
C LEU A 185 13.06 15.49 12.75
N SER A 186 12.62 14.26 12.45
CA SER A 186 13.53 13.20 12.03
C SER A 186 13.74 13.26 10.53
N ARG A 187 14.91 12.86 10.04
CA ARG A 187 15.24 12.90 8.60
C ARG A 187 14.27 12.05 7.77
N THR A 188 13.95 10.85 8.23
CA THR A 188 13.13 9.88 7.47
C THR A 188 11.67 9.82 7.92
N GLY A 189 11.29 10.52 9.00
CA GLY A 189 9.96 10.40 9.63
C GLY A 189 9.89 9.34 10.72
N ILE A 190 10.86 8.42 10.79
CA ILE A 190 11.09 7.53 11.94
C ILE A 190 12.44 7.92 12.55
N PRO A 191 12.48 8.40 13.81
CA PRO A 191 13.73 8.90 14.38
C PRO A 191 14.77 7.80 14.56
N GLN A 192 16.03 8.15 14.31
CA GLN A 192 17.18 7.42 14.85
C GLN A 192 17.53 7.93 16.26
N SER A 193 18.39 7.20 16.98
CA SER A 193 18.82 7.61 18.31
C SER A 193 19.59 8.93 18.22
N GLY A 194 19.22 9.89 19.07
CA GLY A 194 19.73 11.26 19.06
C GLY A 194 18.99 12.22 18.11
N GLU A 195 17.97 11.74 17.38
CA GLU A 195 17.20 12.53 16.42
C GLU A 195 15.82 12.89 17.00
N ALA A 196 15.27 14.06 16.62
CA ALA A 196 13.91 14.47 16.99
C ALA A 196 13.56 14.36 18.49
N GLY A 197 14.55 14.54 19.38
CA GLY A 197 14.37 14.39 20.83
C GLY A 197 14.09 12.94 21.27
N CYS A 198 14.61 11.95 20.55
CA CYS A 198 14.39 10.53 20.76
C CYS A 198 15.72 9.81 21.01
N GLY A 199 15.92 9.25 22.21
CA GLY A 199 17.03 8.32 22.51
C GLY A 199 16.68 6.86 22.21
N ASP A 200 17.57 5.92 22.54
CA ASP A 200 17.43 4.49 22.21
C ASP A 200 16.11 3.86 22.67
N THR A 201 15.65 4.21 23.87
CA THR A 201 14.38 3.73 24.43
C THR A 201 13.19 4.19 23.59
N CYS A 202 13.17 5.46 23.20
CA CYS A 202 12.11 6.05 22.39
C CYS A 202 12.08 5.42 20.98
N VAL A 203 13.24 5.22 20.36
CA VAL A 203 13.34 4.57 19.04
C VAL A 203 12.87 3.12 19.11
N SER A 204 13.27 2.39 20.17
CA SER A 204 12.87 1.01 20.39
C SER A 204 11.37 0.87 20.62
N LEU A 205 10.75 1.84 21.30
CA LEU A 205 9.29 1.89 21.49
C LEU A 205 8.58 2.07 20.15
N ILE A 206 8.98 3.07 19.36
CA ILE A 206 8.38 3.36 18.05
C ILE A 206 8.48 2.16 17.11
N ARG A 207 9.66 1.54 17.00
CA ARG A 207 9.86 0.37 16.13
C ARG A 207 8.98 -0.80 16.54
N ARG A 208 8.97 -1.13 17.83
CA ARG A 208 8.13 -2.22 18.36
C ARG A 208 6.65 -1.96 18.12
N TYR A 209 6.20 -0.71 18.27
CA TYR A 209 4.83 -0.31 18.02
C TYR A 209 4.43 -0.56 16.56
N LEU A 210 5.22 -0.07 15.60
CA LEU A 210 4.99 -0.29 14.17
C LEU A 210 5.08 -1.77 13.78
N ASP A 211 6.03 -2.51 14.34
CA ASP A 211 6.18 -3.94 14.07
C ASP A 211 4.97 -4.74 14.55
N ASN A 212 4.42 -4.39 15.72
CA ASN A 212 3.20 -5.00 16.24
C ASN A 212 1.99 -4.69 15.36
N ILE A 213 1.80 -3.42 14.96
CA ILE A 213 0.72 -3.04 14.03
C ILE A 213 0.81 -3.85 12.75
N ARG A 214 1.97 -3.85 12.09
CA ARG A 214 2.18 -4.58 10.82
C ARG A 214 1.96 -6.08 10.99
N LYS A 215 2.33 -6.66 12.14
CA LYS A 215 2.02 -8.05 12.47
C LYS A 215 0.51 -8.29 12.47
N TYR A 216 -0.26 -7.47 13.18
CA TYR A 216 -1.72 -7.61 13.23
C TYR A 216 -2.38 -7.37 11.87
N GLU A 217 -1.89 -6.42 11.08
CA GLU A 217 -2.37 -6.20 9.71
C GLU A 217 -2.17 -7.46 8.85
N ARG A 218 -1.00 -8.10 8.91
CA ARG A 218 -0.76 -9.36 8.19
C ARG A 218 -1.66 -10.50 8.67
N GLU A 219 -1.84 -10.62 9.98
CA GLU A 219 -2.65 -11.69 10.57
C GLU A 219 -4.13 -11.54 10.25
N TRP A 220 -4.64 -10.31 10.18
CA TRP A 220 -6.07 -10.02 10.11
C TRP A 220 -6.56 -9.47 8.78
N ALA A 221 -5.69 -9.31 7.79
CA ALA A 221 -6.11 -8.92 6.44
C ALA A 221 -7.22 -9.85 5.92
N ALA A 222 -8.23 -9.24 5.28
CA ALA A 222 -9.23 -9.99 4.53
C ALA A 222 -8.51 -10.79 3.45
N ALA A 223 -8.96 -12.02 3.21
CA ALA A 223 -8.67 -12.61 1.91
C ALA A 223 -9.36 -11.70 0.88
N GLU A 224 -8.59 -10.95 0.09
CA GLU A 224 -9.18 -10.10 -0.93
C GLU A 224 -9.97 -10.99 -1.91
N ALA A 225 -11.25 -10.65 -2.13
CA ALA A 225 -11.96 -11.12 -3.31
C ALA A 225 -11.27 -10.45 -4.50
N SER A 226 -10.44 -11.20 -5.22
CA SER A 226 -9.62 -10.72 -6.33
C SER A 226 -10.43 -9.81 -7.27
N PRO A 227 -10.08 -8.52 -7.41
CA PRO A 227 -10.37 -7.80 -8.64
C PRO A 227 -9.66 -8.57 -9.76
N SER A 228 -10.40 -8.90 -10.81
CA SER A 228 -9.91 -9.54 -12.02
C SER A 228 -8.72 -8.78 -12.61
N GLY A 229 -7.54 -9.17 -12.13
CA GLY A 229 -6.23 -8.60 -12.43
C GLY A 229 -5.10 -9.39 -11.74
N ASP A 230 -5.44 -10.55 -11.14
CA ASP A 230 -4.45 -11.50 -10.63
C ASP A 230 -3.51 -11.87 -11.77
N GLY A 231 -2.23 -11.51 -11.59
CA GLY A 231 -1.17 -12.36 -12.09
C GLY A 231 -1.54 -13.80 -11.75
N GLY A 232 -1.66 -14.64 -12.79
CA GLY A 232 -2.38 -15.92 -12.69
C GLY A 232 -1.94 -16.78 -11.50
N PRO A 233 -2.77 -17.78 -11.11
CA PRO A 233 -2.53 -18.59 -9.91
C PRO A 233 -1.06 -19.01 -9.84
N VAL A 234 -0.41 -18.77 -8.70
CA VAL A 234 0.92 -19.29 -8.41
C VAL A 234 0.90 -20.78 -8.75
N PRO A 235 1.55 -21.23 -9.83
CA PRO A 235 1.52 -22.64 -10.19
C PRO A 235 2.19 -23.40 -9.06
N GLY A 236 1.59 -24.50 -8.60
CA GLY A 236 2.25 -25.38 -7.64
C GLY A 236 3.52 -25.95 -8.28
N GLY A 237 4.67 -25.32 -8.00
CA GLY A 237 5.98 -25.65 -8.53
C GLY A 237 6.05 -25.63 -10.07
N ALA A 238 6.60 -24.56 -10.67
CA ALA A 238 6.86 -24.59 -12.11
C ALA A 238 7.77 -25.77 -12.47
N ASP A 239 7.50 -26.44 -13.60
CA ASP A 239 8.33 -27.55 -14.06
C ASP A 239 9.75 -27.07 -14.40
N LEU A 240 10.72 -27.48 -13.58
CA LEU A 240 12.14 -27.19 -13.74
C LEU A 240 12.89 -28.30 -14.49
N ALA A 241 12.20 -29.34 -14.94
CA ALA A 241 12.83 -30.44 -15.67
C ALA A 241 13.56 -29.93 -16.92
N GLY A 242 14.75 -30.50 -17.16
CA GLY A 242 15.59 -30.16 -18.30
C GLY A 242 16.35 -28.83 -18.19
N LEU A 243 16.20 -28.05 -17.11
CA LEU A 243 17.01 -26.86 -16.88
C LEU A 243 18.33 -27.22 -16.17
N PRO A 244 19.47 -26.68 -16.62
CA PRO A 244 20.74 -26.89 -15.92
C PRO A 244 20.74 -26.17 -14.58
N ALA A 245 21.43 -26.75 -13.59
CA ALA A 245 21.81 -25.99 -12.40
C ALA A 245 22.83 -24.91 -12.80
N PRO A 246 22.77 -23.71 -12.22
CA PRO A 246 23.74 -22.67 -12.51
C PRO A 246 25.10 -23.02 -11.91
N VAL A 247 26.17 -22.55 -12.57
CA VAL A 247 27.49 -22.52 -11.96
C VAL A 247 27.45 -21.51 -10.80
N PRO A 248 27.80 -21.89 -9.55
CA PRO A 248 27.81 -20.95 -8.44
C PRO A 248 28.81 -19.81 -8.64
N TYR A 249 28.43 -18.59 -8.25
CA TYR A 249 29.38 -17.48 -8.22
C TYR A 249 30.38 -17.66 -7.06
N ALA A 250 31.66 -17.75 -7.41
CA ALA A 250 32.78 -17.97 -6.47
C ALA A 250 33.65 -16.73 -6.26
N GLY A 251 33.36 -15.61 -6.94
CA GLY A 251 34.13 -14.38 -6.82
C GLY A 251 33.83 -13.61 -5.52
N PRO A 252 34.68 -12.63 -5.17
CA PRO A 252 34.41 -11.72 -4.06
C PRO A 252 33.29 -10.73 -4.42
N PRO A 253 32.64 -10.11 -3.43
CA PRO A 253 31.78 -8.96 -3.65
C PRO A 253 32.45 -7.85 -4.46
N THR A 254 31.70 -7.19 -5.35
CA THR A 254 32.21 -6.10 -6.18
C THR A 254 31.24 -4.93 -6.23
N GLY A 255 31.77 -3.74 -6.56
CA GLY A 255 30.94 -2.62 -7.01
C GLY A 255 30.49 -2.79 -8.46
N CYS A 256 29.96 -1.72 -9.04
CA CYS A 256 29.59 -1.64 -10.45
C CYS A 256 30.87 -1.56 -11.31
N VAL A 257 31.39 -2.70 -11.75
CA VAL A 257 32.73 -2.83 -12.37
C VAL A 257 32.77 -3.63 -13.67
N VAL A 258 31.69 -4.33 -14.01
CA VAL A 258 31.56 -5.07 -15.27
C VAL A 258 30.61 -4.32 -16.18
N ASP A 259 30.95 -4.13 -17.45
CA ASP A 259 30.04 -3.47 -18.40
C ASP A 259 28.71 -4.22 -18.49
N ASP A 260 27.60 -3.48 -18.42
CA ASP A 260 26.26 -4.05 -18.53
C ASP A 260 25.95 -4.42 -19.99
N PRO A 261 25.75 -5.70 -20.35
CA PRO A 261 25.43 -6.08 -21.73
C PRO A 261 23.99 -5.75 -22.13
N THR A 262 23.20 -5.10 -21.27
CA THR A 262 21.80 -4.72 -21.52
C THR A 262 21.61 -3.22 -21.72
N THR A 263 22.53 -2.38 -21.22
CA THR A 263 22.44 -0.91 -21.27
C THR A 263 23.84 -0.28 -21.40
N ALA A 264 23.99 1.03 -21.19
CA ALA A 264 25.28 1.73 -21.22
C ALA A 264 25.94 1.88 -19.82
N GLY A 265 25.51 1.09 -18.84
CA GLY A 265 26.01 1.15 -17.46
C GLY A 265 26.95 0.01 -17.08
N CYS A 266 26.98 -0.30 -15.78
CA CYS A 266 27.77 -1.40 -15.24
C CYS A 266 26.95 -2.28 -14.29
N LEU A 267 27.48 -3.46 -14.00
CA LEU A 267 26.98 -4.47 -13.11
C LEU A 267 28.05 -4.83 -12.07
N THR A 268 27.60 -5.39 -10.95
CA THR A 268 28.50 -6.18 -10.11
C THR A 268 28.90 -7.47 -10.85
N ALA A 269 30.04 -8.05 -10.50
CA ALA A 269 30.49 -9.33 -11.06
C ALA A 269 29.51 -10.46 -10.72
N ALA A 270 28.86 -10.43 -9.55
CA ALA A 270 27.81 -11.38 -9.18
C ALA A 270 26.58 -11.23 -10.10
N THR A 271 26.11 -10.01 -10.34
CA THR A 271 24.97 -9.72 -11.24
C THR A 271 25.29 -10.12 -12.69
N ALA A 272 26.47 -9.79 -13.20
CA ALA A 272 26.89 -10.17 -14.55
C ALA A 272 26.96 -11.69 -14.73
N HIS A 273 27.50 -12.40 -13.73
CA HIS A 273 27.55 -13.87 -13.72
C HIS A 273 26.14 -14.47 -13.68
N ALA A 274 25.28 -14.00 -12.78
CA ALA A 274 23.91 -14.50 -12.68
C ALA A 274 23.11 -14.24 -13.97
N LEU A 275 23.25 -13.08 -14.60
CA LEU A 275 22.63 -12.76 -15.88
C LEU A 275 23.07 -13.75 -16.98
N GLN A 276 24.35 -14.11 -17.02
CA GLN A 276 24.86 -15.12 -17.95
C GLN A 276 24.19 -16.49 -17.72
N GLN A 277 24.11 -16.94 -16.47
CA GLN A 277 23.47 -18.22 -16.13
C GLN A 277 21.98 -18.22 -16.49
N ILE A 278 21.27 -17.12 -16.21
CA ILE A 278 19.84 -16.97 -16.53
C ILE A 278 19.63 -16.99 -18.06
N ARG A 279 20.43 -16.24 -18.84
CA ARG A 279 20.35 -16.25 -20.30
C ARG A 279 20.66 -17.63 -20.89
N SER A 280 21.61 -18.36 -20.30
CA SER A 280 21.90 -19.73 -20.73
C SER A 280 20.75 -20.69 -20.49
N ALA A 281 20.00 -20.53 -19.39
CA ALA A 281 18.87 -21.38 -19.04
C ALA A 281 17.58 -21.00 -19.80
N PHE A 282 17.37 -19.70 -20.08
CA PHE A 282 16.06 -19.18 -20.50
C PHE A 282 16.08 -18.29 -21.74
N GLY A 283 17.19 -18.16 -22.48
CA GLY A 283 17.33 -17.22 -23.61
C GLY A 283 16.10 -17.09 -24.52
N PRO A 284 15.53 -18.19 -25.07
CA PRO A 284 14.34 -18.13 -25.94
C PRO A 284 13.04 -17.66 -25.25
N GLN A 285 12.98 -17.73 -23.92
CA GLN A 285 11.82 -17.35 -23.11
C GLN A 285 11.87 -15.88 -22.65
N ILE A 286 13.01 -15.20 -22.83
CA ILE A 286 13.22 -13.80 -22.45
C ILE A 286 13.06 -12.91 -23.69
N ALA A 287 12.07 -12.03 -23.67
CA ALA A 287 11.87 -11.03 -24.73
C ALA A 287 12.90 -9.88 -24.64
N SER A 288 13.16 -9.39 -23.43
CA SER A 288 14.17 -8.37 -23.18
C SER A 288 14.68 -8.43 -21.74
N VAL A 289 15.83 -7.80 -21.50
CA VAL A 289 16.40 -7.61 -20.16
C VAL A 289 16.88 -6.18 -20.03
N THR A 290 16.66 -5.56 -18.87
CA THR A 290 17.27 -4.28 -18.49
C THR A 290 17.87 -4.42 -17.10
N CYS A 291 19.17 -4.19 -16.95
CA CYS A 291 19.85 -4.32 -15.66
C CYS A 291 20.23 -2.97 -15.05
N TYR A 292 21.18 -2.26 -15.61
CA TYR A 292 21.52 -0.94 -15.10
C TYR A 292 20.49 0.11 -15.54
N GLY A 293 20.21 1.07 -14.67
CA GLY A 293 19.43 2.25 -14.99
C GLY A 293 19.68 3.34 -13.96
N ALA A 294 20.04 4.54 -14.41
CA ALA A 294 20.13 5.68 -13.52
C ALA A 294 18.73 6.00 -12.98
N ARG A 295 18.59 6.13 -11.65
CA ARG A 295 17.35 6.48 -10.97
C ARG A 295 17.59 7.61 -9.96
N PRO A 296 17.83 8.86 -10.42
CA PRO A 296 18.08 10.00 -9.53
C PRO A 296 16.98 10.20 -8.47
N GLU A 297 15.75 9.89 -8.83
CA GLU A 297 14.55 10.00 -7.99
C GLU A 297 14.33 8.84 -7.00
N THR A 298 14.99 7.69 -7.16
CA THR A 298 14.88 6.54 -6.25
C THR A 298 16.26 5.99 -5.86
N PRO A 299 17.00 6.70 -4.96
CA PRO A 299 18.39 6.37 -4.61
C PRO A 299 18.55 5.03 -3.87
N PHE A 300 17.45 4.39 -3.45
CA PHE A 300 17.44 3.06 -2.84
C PHE A 300 17.28 1.91 -3.86
N SER A 301 17.09 2.23 -5.15
CA SER A 301 17.03 1.23 -6.22
C SER A 301 18.38 0.52 -6.35
N ASP A 302 18.35 -0.79 -6.59
CA ASP A 302 19.57 -1.57 -6.85
C ASP A 302 20.07 -1.41 -8.31
N HIS A 303 19.22 -0.95 -9.24
CA HIS A 303 19.59 -0.73 -10.65
C HIS A 303 20.75 0.26 -10.86
N PRO A 304 20.80 1.46 -10.23
CA PRO A 304 21.92 2.39 -10.37
C PRO A 304 23.24 1.87 -9.82
N THR A 305 23.21 0.83 -9.00
CA THR A 305 24.41 0.23 -8.40
C THR A 305 24.86 -1.04 -9.11
N GLY A 306 24.20 -1.40 -10.22
CA GLY A 306 24.52 -2.59 -11.00
C GLY A 306 24.14 -3.90 -10.31
N LYS A 307 23.18 -3.85 -9.37
CA LYS A 307 22.76 -4.98 -8.52
C LYS A 307 21.38 -5.53 -8.85
N ALA A 308 20.74 -5.07 -9.93
CA ALA A 308 19.42 -5.53 -10.30
C ALA A 308 19.28 -5.80 -11.80
N CYS A 309 18.36 -6.69 -12.14
CA CYS A 309 17.91 -6.94 -13.50
C CYS A 309 16.40 -7.19 -13.55
N ASP A 310 15.76 -6.58 -14.55
CA ASP A 310 14.36 -6.81 -14.94
C ASP A 310 14.35 -7.71 -16.19
N LEU A 311 13.79 -8.91 -16.06
CA LEU A 311 13.66 -9.89 -17.14
C LEU A 311 12.22 -9.93 -17.63
N PHE A 312 12.00 -9.58 -18.89
CA PHE A 312 10.67 -9.50 -19.47
C PHE A 312 10.37 -10.77 -20.29
N PRO A 313 9.36 -11.57 -19.92
CA PRO A 313 8.92 -12.70 -20.75
C PRO A 313 8.08 -12.26 -21.96
N ASP A 314 7.44 -11.09 -21.90
CA ASP A 314 6.67 -10.45 -22.97
C ASP A 314 7.15 -9.00 -23.17
N ARG A 315 6.46 -8.18 -23.95
CA ARG A 315 6.76 -6.75 -24.10
C ARG A 315 6.52 -5.98 -22.79
N PHE A 316 7.20 -4.85 -22.65
CA PHE A 316 7.00 -3.91 -21.54
C PHE A 316 5.54 -3.42 -21.45
N GLY A 317 5.06 -3.24 -20.22
CA GLY A 317 3.80 -2.56 -19.91
C GLY A 317 2.53 -3.40 -20.12
N VAL A 318 2.63 -4.73 -20.19
CA VAL A 318 1.47 -5.62 -20.37
C VAL A 318 1.44 -6.75 -19.37
N PHE A 319 0.23 -7.18 -19.00
CA PHE A 319 0.05 -8.41 -18.24
C PHE A 319 0.30 -9.61 -19.18
N PRO A 320 1.38 -10.39 -18.96
CA PRO A 320 1.66 -11.56 -19.76
C PRO A 320 0.61 -12.64 -19.49
N ALA A 321 0.29 -13.42 -20.51
CA ALA A 321 -0.66 -14.53 -20.43
C ALA A 321 -0.10 -15.77 -21.13
N GLY A 322 -0.73 -16.93 -20.91
CA GLY A 322 -0.36 -18.19 -21.56
C GLY A 322 1.11 -18.55 -21.38
N GLU A 323 1.80 -18.87 -22.48
CA GLU A 323 3.21 -19.29 -22.48
C GLU A 323 4.16 -18.24 -21.90
N ARG A 324 3.86 -16.94 -22.06
CA ARG A 324 4.71 -15.87 -21.53
C ARG A 324 4.62 -15.78 -20.01
N LEU A 325 3.42 -15.91 -19.47
CA LEU A 325 3.22 -15.98 -18.02
C LEU A 325 3.88 -17.25 -17.44
N ALA A 326 3.74 -18.39 -18.12
CA ALA A 326 4.38 -19.64 -17.72
C ALA A 326 5.92 -19.53 -17.74
N ALA A 327 6.50 -18.89 -18.76
CA ALA A 327 7.93 -18.59 -18.84
C ALA A 327 8.41 -17.74 -17.64
N GLY A 328 7.67 -16.68 -17.29
CA GLY A 328 7.98 -15.86 -16.13
C GLY A 328 7.97 -16.65 -14.81
N TRP A 329 6.95 -17.48 -14.59
CA TRP A 329 6.89 -18.38 -13.42
C TRP A 329 8.01 -19.41 -13.39
N ARG A 330 8.43 -19.94 -14.55
CA ARG A 330 9.54 -20.88 -14.67
C ARG A 330 10.87 -20.22 -14.32
N MET A 331 11.12 -19.01 -14.84
CA MET A 331 12.29 -18.21 -14.49
C MET A 331 12.32 -17.90 -13.00
N ALA A 332 11.21 -17.39 -12.45
CA ALA A 332 11.10 -17.04 -11.03
C ALA A 332 11.39 -18.25 -10.12
N SER A 333 10.79 -19.41 -10.44
CA SER A 333 10.96 -20.64 -9.66
C SER A 333 12.40 -21.15 -9.68
N TRP A 334 13.06 -21.12 -10.85
CA TRP A 334 14.45 -21.54 -10.97
C TRP A 334 15.40 -20.59 -10.25
N THR A 335 15.23 -19.28 -10.39
CA THR A 335 16.09 -18.30 -9.71
C THR A 335 15.92 -18.36 -8.20
N ARG A 336 14.69 -18.59 -7.72
CA ARG A 336 14.43 -18.87 -6.30
C ARG A 336 15.13 -20.15 -5.82
N ALA A 337 15.01 -21.25 -6.55
CA ALA A 337 15.63 -22.54 -6.19
C ALA A 337 17.17 -22.45 -6.10
N TYR A 338 17.79 -21.60 -6.93
CA TYR A 338 19.23 -21.40 -6.98
C TYR A 338 19.68 -20.03 -6.44
N ALA A 339 18.91 -19.43 -5.53
CA ALA A 339 19.18 -18.09 -5.01
C ALA A 339 20.58 -17.98 -4.38
N GLY A 340 21.02 -18.99 -3.63
CA GLY A 340 22.35 -19.03 -3.02
C GLY A 340 23.49 -19.02 -4.06
N PRO A 341 23.56 -20.01 -4.97
CA PRO A 341 24.54 -20.04 -6.08
C PRO A 341 24.58 -18.77 -6.93
N LEU A 342 23.42 -18.15 -7.17
CA LEU A 342 23.28 -16.94 -7.99
C LEU A 342 23.47 -15.64 -7.22
N LYS A 343 23.67 -15.70 -5.89
CA LYS A 343 23.80 -14.51 -5.01
C LYS A 343 22.56 -13.60 -5.06
N ILE A 344 21.37 -14.19 -5.17
CA ILE A 344 20.12 -13.45 -5.19
C ILE A 344 19.78 -12.96 -3.78
N ARG A 345 19.52 -11.66 -3.68
CA ARG A 345 19.03 -10.99 -2.47
C ARG A 345 17.52 -11.09 -2.39
N TYR A 346 16.79 -10.70 -3.42
CA TYR A 346 15.33 -10.78 -3.48
C TYR A 346 14.82 -10.85 -4.93
N ILE A 347 13.58 -11.28 -5.09
CA ILE A 347 12.87 -11.44 -6.36
C ILE A 347 11.50 -10.78 -6.25
N ILE A 348 11.05 -10.08 -7.29
CA ILE A 348 9.68 -9.58 -7.41
C ILE A 348 9.06 -10.08 -8.72
N TRP A 349 7.90 -10.75 -8.64
CA TRP A 349 7.17 -11.25 -9.79
C TRP A 349 5.68 -11.38 -9.50
N GLN A 350 4.83 -10.98 -10.45
CA GLN A 350 3.37 -11.06 -10.35
C GLN A 350 2.83 -10.44 -9.05
N GLY A 351 3.33 -9.26 -8.68
CA GLY A 351 2.90 -8.58 -7.46
C GLY A 351 3.33 -9.29 -6.17
N ARG A 352 4.35 -10.15 -6.22
CA ARG A 352 4.90 -10.85 -5.05
C ARG A 352 6.36 -10.55 -4.87
N TYR A 353 6.77 -10.26 -3.63
CA TYR A 353 8.15 -10.11 -3.19
C TYR A 353 8.59 -11.38 -2.47
N TRP A 354 9.75 -11.92 -2.83
CA TRP A 354 10.35 -13.05 -2.13
C TRP A 354 11.83 -12.77 -1.87
N ASP A 355 12.29 -13.04 -0.67
CA ASP A 355 13.71 -13.17 -0.35
C ASP A 355 14.00 -14.41 0.53
N PRO A 356 15.25 -14.88 0.61
CA PRO A 356 15.61 -16.08 1.38
C PRO A 356 15.32 -16.01 2.89
N THR A 357 15.10 -14.81 3.43
CA THR A 357 14.83 -14.57 4.85
C THR A 357 13.34 -14.40 5.17
N THR A 358 12.52 -14.10 4.16
CA THR A 358 11.06 -14.01 4.24
C THR A 358 10.40 -15.38 4.06
N GLY A 359 9.33 -15.63 4.83
CA GLY A 359 8.47 -16.81 4.64
C GLY A 359 7.49 -16.63 3.47
N ASP A 360 6.96 -17.74 2.94
CA ASP A 360 5.94 -17.70 1.89
C ASP A 360 4.55 -17.39 2.44
N GLN A 361 3.81 -16.53 1.73
CA GLN A 361 2.37 -16.35 1.89
C GLN A 361 1.66 -16.93 0.65
N GLY A 362 0.92 -18.03 0.84
CA GLY A 362 0.23 -18.70 -0.27
C GLY A 362 1.17 -19.34 -1.30
N GLY A 363 2.35 -19.79 -0.87
CA GLY A 363 3.30 -20.57 -1.68
C GLY A 363 4.31 -19.75 -2.50
N TRP A 364 4.19 -18.42 -2.54
CA TRP A 364 5.15 -17.57 -3.24
C TRP A 364 5.26 -16.17 -2.64
N GLY A 365 6.26 -15.99 -1.76
CA GLY A 365 6.62 -14.71 -1.17
C GLY A 365 5.49 -14.00 -0.46
N GLU A 366 5.67 -12.73 -0.12
CA GLU A 366 4.62 -11.84 0.37
C GLU A 366 4.09 -10.93 -0.74
N LYS A 367 2.94 -10.29 -0.51
CA LYS A 367 2.39 -9.30 -1.45
C LYS A 367 3.39 -8.14 -1.57
N TYR A 368 3.77 -7.82 -2.81
CA TYR A 368 4.58 -6.65 -3.08
C TYR A 368 3.75 -5.38 -2.92
N THR A 369 4.25 -4.44 -2.11
CA THR A 369 3.52 -3.22 -1.72
C THR A 369 3.96 -1.98 -2.49
N GLY A 370 4.90 -2.11 -3.45
CA GLY A 370 5.39 -0.96 -4.22
C GLY A 370 6.29 -0.02 -3.43
N ALA A 371 6.65 -0.38 -2.19
CA ALA A 371 7.36 0.48 -1.24
C ALA A 371 6.77 1.90 -1.09
N GLY A 372 5.47 2.06 -1.37
CA GLY A 372 4.76 3.35 -1.37
C GLY A 372 5.10 4.29 -2.55
N VAL A 373 5.93 3.85 -3.51
CA VAL A 373 6.37 4.67 -4.66
C VAL A 373 5.72 4.21 -5.96
N TYR A 374 5.50 2.91 -6.11
CA TYR A 374 5.00 2.32 -7.35
C TYR A 374 3.50 2.02 -7.27
N ASP A 375 2.77 2.33 -8.34
CA ASP A 375 1.39 1.86 -8.52
C ASP A 375 1.41 0.35 -8.79
N VAL A 376 1.15 -0.43 -7.74
CA VAL A 376 1.14 -1.89 -7.77
C VAL A 376 -0.04 -2.50 -8.54
N THR A 377 -0.95 -1.69 -9.08
CA THR A 377 -2.11 -2.18 -9.84
C THR A 377 -1.84 -2.26 -11.34
N ASN A 378 -0.81 -1.56 -11.84
CA ASN A 378 -0.44 -1.59 -13.25
C ASN A 378 0.68 -2.61 -13.54
N PRO A 379 0.87 -3.04 -14.80
CA PRO A 379 1.80 -4.12 -15.14
C PRO A 379 3.22 -3.90 -14.65
N THR A 380 3.76 -2.70 -14.84
CA THR A 380 5.16 -2.39 -14.53
C THR A 380 5.36 -2.09 -13.06
N GLY A 381 4.53 -1.24 -12.46
CA GLY A 381 4.63 -0.89 -11.03
C GLY A 381 4.38 -2.08 -10.11
N GLY A 382 3.53 -3.03 -10.51
CA GLY A 382 3.30 -4.29 -9.80
C GLY A 382 4.24 -5.43 -10.17
N HIS A 383 5.19 -5.24 -11.09
CA HIS A 383 6.09 -6.30 -11.58
C HIS A 383 5.35 -7.52 -12.16
N TYR A 384 4.25 -7.27 -12.86
CA TYR A 384 3.52 -8.29 -13.60
C TYR A 384 4.10 -8.50 -15.01
N ASP A 385 4.74 -7.50 -15.59
CA ASP A 385 5.32 -7.56 -16.95
C ASP A 385 6.81 -7.98 -16.96
N HIS A 386 7.51 -7.91 -15.81
CA HIS A 386 8.89 -8.36 -15.66
C HIS A 386 9.18 -9.02 -14.31
N LEU A 387 10.09 -9.99 -14.33
CA LEU A 387 10.73 -10.56 -13.16
C LEU A 387 11.89 -9.66 -12.74
N HIS A 388 11.74 -8.97 -11.61
CA HIS A 388 12.84 -8.20 -11.01
C HIS A 388 13.65 -9.06 -10.07
N ILE A 389 14.97 -8.99 -10.17
CA ILE A 389 15.90 -9.72 -9.31
C ILE A 389 16.95 -8.74 -8.81
N SER A 390 17.12 -8.68 -7.50
CA SER A 390 18.23 -8.00 -6.84
C SER A 390 19.26 -9.01 -6.35
N PHE A 391 20.53 -8.65 -6.44
CA PHE A 391 21.67 -9.47 -6.09
C PHE A 391 22.45 -8.88 -4.89
N THR A 392 23.04 -9.75 -4.08
CA THR A 392 23.99 -9.32 -3.06
C THR A 392 25.26 -8.80 -3.72
N ALA A 393 25.90 -7.81 -3.10
CA ALA A 393 27.14 -7.21 -3.58
C ALA A 393 28.27 -8.23 -3.73
#